data_AF-A0A536DE70-F1
#
_entry.id   AF-A0A536DE70-F1
#
_cell.length_a   1.000
_cell.length_b   1.000
_cell.length_c   1.000
_cell.angle_alpha   90.00
_cell.angle_beta   90.00
_cell.angle_gamma   90.00
#
_symmetry.space_group_name_H-M   'P 1'
#
loop_
_entity.id
_entity.type
_entity.pdbx_description
1 polymer ?
#
loop_
_entity_poly.entity_id
_entity_poly.type
_entity_poly.pdbx_seq_one_letter_code
_entity_poly.pdbx_strand_id
1 'polypeptide(L)'
;MRGAYRARRRQVRALSERWAQTGFRPDVLVSSPVRRARETAEILAASMPGLGVVEDCALCEMHNGEADGLTWQQSAGQIPSTDARSQLRRASARRSPRLRIRSGYGLGVPHANH
;
A
#
# COMPACT_ATOMS: atom_id res chain seq x y z
N MET A 1 -10.81 -18.25 5.02
CA MET A 1 -10.02 -16.99 5.18
C MET A 1 -8.52 -17.16 5.43
N ARG A 2 -8.01 -18.21 6.11
CA ARG A 2 -6.57 -18.33 6.43
C ARG A 2 -5.63 -18.58 5.23
N GLY A 3 -6.14 -19.15 4.13
CA GLY A 3 -5.35 -19.47 2.93
C GLY A 3 -4.84 -18.23 2.18
N ALA A 4 -5.73 -17.26 1.90
CA ALA A 4 -5.38 -16.03 1.18
C ALA A 4 -4.31 -15.19 1.91
N TYR A 5 -4.33 -15.21 3.24
CA TYR A 5 -3.34 -14.53 4.07
C TYR A 5 -1.94 -15.16 3.95
N ARG A 6 -1.86 -16.50 3.98
CA ARG A 6 -0.59 -17.23 3.78
C ARG A 6 -0.05 -17.01 2.38
N ALA A 7 -0.91 -16.99 1.37
CA ALA A 7 -0.53 -16.72 -0.01
C ALA A 7 0.09 -15.32 -0.17
N ARG A 8 -0.53 -14.27 0.41
CA ARG A 8 0.02 -12.91 0.40
C ARG A 8 1.40 -12.84 1.04
N ARG A 9 1.57 -13.42 2.23
CA ARG A 9 2.87 -13.43 2.93
C ARG A 9 3.96 -14.13 2.13
N ARG A 10 3.64 -15.23 1.43
CA ARG A 10 4.58 -15.88 0.50
C ARG A 10 4.96 -14.97 -0.67
N GLN A 11 3.98 -14.29 -1.27
CA GLN A 11 4.23 -13.35 -2.37
C GLN A 11 5.14 -12.19 -1.95
N VAL A 12 4.90 -11.62 -0.76
CA VAL A 12 5.73 -10.50 -0.26
C VAL A 12 7.15 -10.95 0.04
N ARG A 13 7.35 -12.15 0.58
CA ARG A 13 8.70 -12.72 0.79
C ARG A 13 9.44 -12.93 -0.52
N ALA A 14 8.79 -13.53 -1.52
CA ALA A 14 9.38 -13.72 -2.84
C ALA A 14 9.74 -12.38 -3.53
N LEU A 15 8.93 -11.34 -3.33
CA LEU A 15 9.24 -9.99 -3.80
C LEU A 15 10.50 -9.44 -3.12
N SER A 16 10.59 -9.56 -1.79
CA SER A 16 11.76 -9.11 -1.04
C SER A 16 13.04 -9.83 -1.45
N GLU A 17 12.96 -11.14 -1.67
CA GLU A 17 14.09 -11.95 -2.13
C GLU A 17 14.55 -11.50 -3.52
N ARG A 18 13.62 -11.30 -4.45
CA ARG A 18 13.94 -10.78 -5.79
C ARG A 18 14.63 -9.42 -5.70
N TRP A 19 14.14 -8.50 -4.88
CA TRP A 19 14.77 -7.19 -4.70
C TRP A 19 16.20 -7.30 -4.18
N ALA A 20 16.47 -8.21 -3.24
CA ALA A 20 17.83 -8.48 -2.79
C ALA A 20 18.72 -9.04 -3.93
N GLN A 21 18.22 -10.00 -4.71
CA GLN A 21 18.95 -10.59 -5.84
C GLN A 21 19.27 -9.58 -6.94
N THR A 22 18.37 -8.65 -7.22
CA THR A 22 18.57 -7.63 -8.27
C THR A 22 19.24 -6.36 -7.75
N GLY A 23 19.60 -6.29 -6.46
CA GLY A 23 20.12 -5.07 -5.84
C GLY A 23 19.13 -3.91 -5.78
N PHE A 24 17.83 -4.16 -5.97
CA PHE A 24 16.82 -3.10 -5.91
C PHE A 24 16.61 -2.65 -4.47
N ARG A 25 16.75 -1.35 -4.24
CA ARG A 25 16.61 -0.69 -2.94
C ARG A 25 15.77 0.57 -3.11
N PRO A 26 14.49 0.55 -2.72
CA PRO A 26 13.70 1.77 -2.70
C PRO A 26 14.18 2.68 -1.56
N ASP A 27 14.05 4.00 -1.74
CA ASP A 27 14.32 4.97 -0.67
C ASP A 27 13.17 5.06 0.34
N VAL A 28 11.94 4.76 -0.11
CA VAL A 28 10.72 4.85 0.69
C VAL A 28 9.68 3.85 0.22
N LEU A 29 8.90 3.31 1.17
CA LEU A 29 7.67 2.58 0.88
C LEU A 29 6.47 3.50 1.12
N VAL A 30 5.58 3.61 0.13
CA VAL A 30 4.29 4.29 0.27
C VAL A 30 3.19 3.25 0.18
N SER A 31 2.28 3.23 1.15
CA SER A 31 1.19 2.26 1.23
C SER A 31 -0.13 2.94 1.55
N SER A 32 -1.27 2.32 1.22
CA SER A 32 -2.54 2.79 1.77
C SER A 32 -2.70 2.33 3.22
N PRO A 33 -3.48 3.05 4.05
CA PRO A 33 -3.74 2.63 5.44
C PRO A 33 -4.63 1.38 5.54
N VAL A 34 -5.09 0.82 4.40
CA VAL A 34 -5.87 -0.42 4.37
C VAL A 34 -5.00 -1.56 4.90
N ARG A 35 -5.49 -2.28 5.92
CA ARG A 35 -4.74 -3.33 6.66
C ARG A 35 -3.91 -4.26 5.78
N ARG A 36 -4.45 -4.72 4.64
CA ARG A 36 -3.75 -5.65 3.74
C ARG A 36 -2.54 -5.03 3.03
N ALA A 37 -2.60 -3.74 2.70
CA ALA A 37 -1.51 -3.01 2.05
C ALA A 37 -0.47 -2.59 3.08
N ARG A 38 -0.91 -2.09 4.24
CA ARG A 38 -0.03 -1.75 5.35
C ARG A 38 0.83 -2.94 5.80
N GLU A 39 0.21 -4.11 5.97
CA GLU A 39 0.92 -5.34 6.33
C GLU A 39 1.98 -5.73 5.30
N THR A 40 1.70 -5.58 4.00
CA THR A 40 2.70 -5.84 2.96
C THR A 40 3.90 -4.90 3.09
N ALA A 41 3.66 -3.60 3.33
CA ALA A 41 4.72 -2.62 3.51
C ALA A 41 5.55 -2.89 4.78
N GLU A 42 4.91 -3.25 5.88
CA GLU A 42 5.59 -3.63 7.13
C GLU A 42 6.51 -4.85 6.94
N ILE A 43 6.05 -5.89 6.21
CA ILE A 43 6.86 -7.08 5.93
C ILE A 43 8.09 -6.72 5.07
N LEU A 44 7.94 -5.83 4.08
CA LEU A 44 9.06 -5.38 3.25
C LEU A 44 10.03 -4.48 4.01
N ALA A 45 9.53 -3.56 4.85
CA ALA A 45 10.38 -2.72 5.69
C ALA A 45 11.20 -3.57 6.67
N ALA A 46 10.61 -4.64 7.23
CA ALA A 46 11.31 -5.54 8.13
C ALA A 46 12.49 -6.29 7.47
N SER A 47 12.50 -6.46 6.14
CA SER A 47 13.61 -7.09 5.43
C SER A 47 14.67 -6.09 4.93
N MET A 48 14.45 -4.79 5.10
CA MET A 48 15.34 -3.73 4.63
C MET A 48 15.51 -2.66 5.73
N PRO A 49 16.54 -2.81 6.60
CA PRO A 49 16.80 -1.85 7.67
C PRO A 49 16.92 -0.41 7.14
N GLY A 50 16.28 0.53 7.84
CA GLY A 50 16.29 1.95 7.47
C GLY A 50 15.21 2.36 6.46
N LEU A 51 14.46 1.41 5.89
CA LEU A 51 13.41 1.73 4.94
C LEU A 51 12.16 2.26 5.64
N GLY A 52 11.86 3.55 5.43
CA GLY A 52 10.66 4.19 5.96
C GLY A 52 9.38 3.75 5.27
N VAL A 53 8.29 3.64 6.03
CA VAL A 53 6.93 3.41 5.52
C VAL A 53 6.09 4.66 5.72
N VAL A 54 5.46 5.13 4.65
CA VAL A 54 4.52 6.25 4.67
C VAL A 54 3.14 5.78 4.21
N GLU A 55 2.12 6.17 4.96
CA GLU A 55 0.73 5.88 4.60
C GLU A 55 0.11 7.04 3.83
N ASP A 56 -0.58 6.74 2.74
CA ASP A 56 -1.32 7.70 1.93
C ASP A 56 -2.66 7.11 1.47
N CYS A 57 -3.77 7.72 1.91
CA CYS A 57 -5.12 7.35 1.47
C CYS A 57 -5.36 7.55 -0.03
N ALA A 58 -4.54 8.34 -0.73
CA ALA A 58 -4.61 8.44 -2.18
C ALA A 58 -4.31 7.10 -2.89
N LEU A 59 -3.71 6.13 -2.18
CA LEU A 59 -3.48 4.76 -2.64
C LEU A 59 -4.60 3.78 -2.23
N CYS A 60 -5.65 4.25 -1.54
CA CYS A 60 -6.78 3.40 -1.21
C CYS A 60 -7.46 2.94 -2.50
N GLU A 61 -7.90 1.68 -2.51
CA GLU A 61 -8.77 1.15 -3.55
C GLU A 61 -10.05 2.00 -3.64
N MET A 62 -10.69 1.95 -4.82
CA MET A 62 -11.97 2.61 -5.03
C MET A 62 -13.00 2.15 -3.99
N HIS A 63 -13.66 3.10 -3.34
CA HIS A 63 -14.80 2.81 -2.48
C HIS A 63 -15.99 2.41 -3.35
N ASN A 64 -16.41 1.15 -3.25
CA ASN A 64 -17.53 0.62 -4.02
C ASN A 64 -18.90 1.12 -3.54
N GLY A 65 -18.95 1.96 -2.50
CA GLY A 65 -20.18 2.52 -1.95
C GLY A 65 -21.17 1.42 -1.57
N GLU A 66 -22.40 1.52 -2.06
CA GLU A 66 -23.48 0.55 -1.85
C GLU A 66 -23.19 -0.84 -2.44
N ALA A 67 -22.24 -0.94 -3.38
CA ALA A 67 -21.82 -2.22 -3.94
C ALA A 67 -20.77 -2.94 -3.07
N ASP A 68 -20.33 -2.37 -1.94
CA ASP A 68 -19.41 -3.05 -1.03
C ASP A 68 -20.07 -4.30 -0.41
N GLY A 69 -19.36 -5.42 -0.45
CA GLY A 69 -19.88 -6.72 0.01
C GLY A 69 -20.80 -7.46 -0.98
N LEU A 70 -21.17 -6.85 -2.10
CA LEU A 70 -21.90 -7.53 -3.17
C LEU A 70 -20.96 -8.32 -4.08
N THR A 71 -21.44 -9.46 -4.59
CA THR A 71 -20.81 -10.11 -5.73
C THR A 71 -21.00 -9.28 -6.99
N TRP A 72 -20.13 -9.47 -7.99
CA TRP A 72 -20.26 -8.85 -9.30
C TRP A 72 -21.64 -9.06 -9.96
N GLN A 73 -22.25 -10.24 -9.75
CA GLN A 73 -23.59 -10.53 -10.27
C GLN A 73 -24.68 -9.72 -9.54
N GLN A 74 -24.53 -9.53 -8.22
CA GLN A 74 -25.45 -8.73 -7.42
C GLN A 74 -25.35 -7.23 -7.73
N SER A 75 -24.14 -6.72 -8.01
CA SER A 75 -23.95 -5.31 -8.35
C SER A 75 -24.41 -4.96 -9.78
N ALA A 76 -24.31 -5.90 -10.73
CA ALA A 76 -24.73 -5.67 -12.12
C ALA A 76 -26.24 -5.35 -12.28
N GLY A 77 -27.09 -5.84 -11.36
CA GLY A 77 -28.53 -5.56 -11.38
C GLY A 77 -28.94 -4.24 -10.74
N GLN A 78 -28.02 -3.54 -10.07
CA GLN A 78 -28.33 -2.36 -9.23
C GLN A 78 -27.77 -1.05 -9.79
N ILE A 79 -26.87 -1.08 -10.76
CA ILE A 79 -26.31 0.14 -11.37
C ILE A 79 -27.18 0.51 -12.57
N PRO A 80 -27.99 1.59 -12.52
CA PRO A 80 -28.71 2.07 -13.70
C PRO A 80 -27.67 2.36 -14.78
N SER A 81 -27.86 1.80 -15.98
CA SER A 81 -26.91 1.84 -17.08
C SER A 81 -26.71 3.28 -17.59
N THR A 82 -25.90 4.04 -16.86
CA THR A 82 -25.35 5.32 -17.29
C THR A 82 -23.86 5.27 -16.99
N ASP A 83 -23.17 4.58 -17.89
CA ASP A 83 -21.74 4.66 -18.17
C ASP A 83 -20.78 4.53 -16.97
N ALA A 84 -20.35 3.30 -16.69
CA ALA A 84 -19.28 2.98 -15.75
C ALA A 84 -17.96 3.76 -16.04
N ARG A 85 -17.71 4.22 -17.29
CA ARG A 85 -16.52 5.06 -17.59
C ARG A 85 -16.64 6.47 -17.03
N SER A 86 -17.85 7.01 -16.88
CA SER A 86 -18.07 8.37 -16.39
C SER A 86 -17.79 8.53 -14.89
N GLN A 87 -17.94 7.46 -14.09
CA GLN A 87 -17.66 7.49 -12.64
C GLN A 87 -16.15 7.48 -12.34
N LEU A 88 -15.36 6.74 -13.12
CA LEU A 88 -13.90 6.68 -13.01
C LEU A 88 -13.23 8.07 -13.11
N ARG A 89 -13.80 9.00 -13.88
CA ARG A 89 -13.25 10.36 -14.08
C ARG A 89 -13.46 11.31 -12.90
N ARG A 90 -14.48 11.09 -12.05
CA ARG A 90 -14.77 11.99 -10.90
C ARG A 90 -13.93 11.65 -9.66
N ALA A 91 -13.55 10.39 -9.49
CA ALA A 91 -12.76 9.93 -8.34
C ALA A 91 -11.32 10.49 -8.34
N SER A 92 -10.74 10.77 -9.51
CA SER A 92 -9.34 11.23 -9.66
C SER A 92 -9.10 12.68 -9.21
N ALA A 93 -10.16 13.46 -8.93
CA ALA A 93 -10.07 14.91 -8.74
C ALA A 93 -9.88 15.35 -7.27
N ARG A 94 -9.98 14.45 -6.29
CA ARG A 94 -9.83 14.81 -4.86
C ARG A 94 -8.39 14.59 -4.39
N ARG A 95 -7.52 15.57 -4.65
CA ARG A 95 -6.18 15.65 -4.09
C ARG A 95 -6.27 16.12 -2.62
N SER A 96 -5.86 15.27 -1.68
CA SER A 96 -5.75 15.59 -0.25
C SER A 96 -4.31 15.97 0.14
N PRO A 97 -4.12 16.66 1.29
CA PRO A 97 -2.95 17.50 1.54
C PRO A 97 -1.68 16.73 1.96
N ARG A 98 -0.56 17.42 1.72
CA ARG A 98 0.85 17.03 1.84
C ARG A 98 1.21 15.98 2.92
N LEU A 99 1.96 14.99 2.45
CA LEU A 99 2.73 13.96 3.16
C LEU A 99 3.41 14.51 4.43
N ARG A 100 3.11 13.93 5.60
CA ARG A 100 3.94 14.10 6.81
C ARG A 100 4.87 12.91 6.94
N ILE A 101 6.14 13.14 6.62
CA ILE A 101 7.22 12.17 6.81
C ILE A 101 7.47 12.03 8.32
N ARG A 102 7.24 10.83 8.88
CA ARG A 102 7.80 10.47 10.19
C ARG A 102 9.27 10.10 9.97
N SER A 103 10.17 11.07 10.08
CA SER A 103 11.61 10.81 10.08
C SER A 103 12.01 10.21 11.42
N GLY A 104 12.48 8.96 11.41
CA GLY A 104 12.99 8.24 12.58
C GLY A 104 14.51 8.26 12.69
N TYR A 105 15.18 9.32 12.20
CA TYR A 105 16.64 9.44 12.33
C TYR A 105 17.02 10.39 13.47
N GLY A 106 17.64 9.86 14.52
CA GLY A 106 18.27 10.65 15.57
C GLY A 106 18.98 9.81 16.64
N LEU A 107 20.25 10.16 16.89
CA LEU A 107 21.22 9.67 17.89
C LEU A 107 21.97 8.39 17.46
N GLY A 108 23.28 8.35 17.21
CA GLY A 108 24.39 9.28 17.42
C GLY A 108 25.63 8.41 17.63
N VAL A 109 26.53 8.33 16.64
CA VAL A 109 27.78 7.55 16.73
C VAL A 109 28.91 8.53 17.04
N PRO A 110 29.58 8.46 18.21
CA PRO A 110 30.77 9.27 18.41
C PRO A 110 31.94 8.64 17.67
N HIS A 111 32.50 9.41 16.72
CA HIS A 111 33.85 9.20 16.21
C HIS A 111 34.86 9.45 17.34
N ALA A 112 35.61 8.42 17.72
CA ALA A 112 36.85 8.59 18.46
C ALA A 112 37.98 8.84 17.45
N ASN A 113 38.54 10.04 17.47
CA ASN A 113 39.83 10.33 16.84
C ASN A 113 40.96 10.01 17.84
N HIS A 114 42.10 9.62 17.27
CA HIS A 114 43.37 9.19 17.87
C HIS A 114 43.81 9.95 19.11
#